data_AF-A0A811SCM2-F1
#
_entry.id   AF-A0A811SCM2-F1
#
_cell.length_a   1.000
_cell.length_b   1.000
_cell.length_c   1.000
_cell.angle_alpha   90.00
_cell.angle_beta   90.00
_cell.angle_gamma   90.00
#
_symmetry.space_group_name_H-M   'P 1'
#
loop_
_entity.id
_entity.type
_entity.pdbx_description
1 polymer ?
#
loop_
_entity_poly.entity_id
_entity_poly.type
_entity_poly.pdbx_seq_one_letter_code
_entity_poly.pdbx_strand_id
1 'polypeptide(L)'
;MGVNLSKLELEDYKVQEFCISMSVRDRISNFRWLIVMVYGPSQHDKSRDVLYELSQIYEKATLPIILGGDFNLIREISDKNSDNHNQTLMDKFNDFIGDYQLRELKRSGQKYTWTNKQENLVLVNLDRVFSPWGGRKNSLYLSLGVLL
;
A
#
# COMPACT_ATOMS: atom_id res chain seq x y z
N MET A 1 15.10 4.59 -8.54
CA MET A 1 14.29 3.35 -8.49
C MET A 1 15.19 2.18 -8.84
N GLY A 2 15.32 1.18 -7.98
CA GLY A 2 16.29 0.11 -8.15
C GLY A 2 15.70 -1.26 -7.83
N VAL A 3 14.91 -1.81 -8.75
CA VAL A 3 14.65 -3.26 -8.74
C VAL A 3 15.93 -3.92 -9.24
N ASN A 4 16.48 -4.86 -8.47
CA ASN A 4 17.61 -5.65 -8.96
C ASN A 4 17.10 -6.65 -10.02
N LEU A 5 17.16 -6.23 -11.29
CA LEU A 5 16.69 -6.99 -12.46
C LEU A 5 17.44 -8.31 -12.65
N SER A 6 18.61 -8.50 -12.01
CA SER A 6 19.29 -9.81 -12.02
C SER A 6 18.55 -10.86 -11.18
N LYS A 7 17.67 -10.44 -10.27
CA LYS A 7 16.92 -11.32 -9.35
C LYS A 7 15.42 -11.32 -9.61
N LEU A 8 14.86 -10.20 -10.06
CA LEU A 8 13.42 -10.08 -10.31
C LEU A 8 13.13 -9.87 -11.80
N GLU A 9 12.01 -10.43 -12.24
CA GLU A 9 11.48 -10.30 -13.59
C GLU A 9 10.05 -9.77 -13.53
N LEU A 10 9.77 -8.72 -14.28
CA LEU A 10 8.41 -8.27 -14.54
C LEU A 10 7.81 -9.17 -15.62
N GLU A 11 6.75 -9.90 -15.31
CA GLU A 11 6.06 -10.77 -16.26
C GLU A 11 4.89 -10.05 -16.93
N ASP A 12 4.14 -9.24 -16.18
CA ASP A 12 3.00 -8.48 -16.67
C ASP A 12 2.74 -7.24 -15.80
N TYR A 13 2.05 -6.25 -16.34
CA TYR A 13 1.56 -5.11 -15.57
C TYR A 13 0.24 -4.59 -16.12
N LYS A 14 -0.55 -3.98 -15.23
CA LYS A 14 -1.81 -3.33 -15.56
C LYS A 14 -1.90 -2.03 -14.80
N VAL A 15 -2.29 -0.98 -15.53
CA VAL A 15 -2.59 0.35 -14.99
C VAL A 15 -4.10 0.42 -14.80
N GLN A 16 -4.54 0.82 -13.61
CA GLN A 16 -5.93 1.10 -13.26
C GLN A 16 -6.10 2.59 -12.91
N GLU A 17 -7.26 3.00 -12.40
CA GLU A 17 -7.51 4.42 -12.12
C GLU A 17 -6.70 4.90 -10.91
N PHE A 18 -6.62 4.08 -9.86
CA PHE A 18 -6.00 4.46 -8.58
C PHE A 18 -4.77 3.62 -8.24
N CYS A 19 -4.41 2.64 -9.07
CA CYS A 19 -3.21 1.85 -8.85
C CYS A 19 -2.56 1.34 -10.14
N ILE A 20 -1.35 0.80 -9.97
CA ILE A 20 -0.67 -0.02 -10.96
C ILE A 20 -0.39 -1.37 -10.30
N SER A 21 -0.84 -2.45 -10.92
CA SER A 21 -0.54 -3.83 -10.50
C SER A 21 0.52 -4.46 -11.41
N MET A 22 1.49 -5.16 -10.84
CA MET A 22 2.61 -5.78 -11.56
C MET A 22 2.80 -7.23 -11.09
N SER A 23 2.81 -8.18 -12.03
CA SER A 23 3.22 -9.56 -11.76
C SER A 23 4.73 -9.64 -11.80
N VAL A 24 5.35 -9.98 -10.67
CA VAL A 24 6.80 -10.05 -10.53
C VAL A 24 7.21 -11.44 -10.10
N ARG A 25 8.20 -12.01 -10.81
CA ARG A 25 8.83 -13.29 -10.51
C ARG A 25 10.21 -13.11 -9.91
N ASP A 26 10.49 -13.80 -8.82
CA ASP A 26 11.87 -14.03 -8.35
C ASP A 26 12.49 -15.16 -9.18
N ARG A 27 13.58 -14.83 -9.88
CA ARG A 27 14.27 -15.76 -10.80
C ARG A 27 14.94 -16.93 -10.06
N ILE A 28 15.29 -16.77 -8.79
CA ILE A 28 15.99 -17.78 -7.98
C ILE A 28 14.98 -18.78 -7.42
N SER A 29 13.91 -18.28 -6.80
CA SER A 29 12.89 -19.14 -6.18
C SER A 29 11.78 -19.56 -7.14
N ASN A 30 11.71 -18.93 -8.32
CA ASN A 30 10.60 -19.02 -9.29
C ASN A 30 9.23 -18.63 -8.68
N PHE A 31 9.24 -17.98 -7.51
CA PHE A 31 8.06 -17.52 -6.82
C PHE A 31 7.52 -16.24 -7.47
N ARG A 32 6.19 -16.06 -7.47
CA ARG A 32 5.52 -14.92 -8.09
C ARG A 32 4.68 -14.16 -7.07
N TRP A 33 4.71 -12.85 -7.16
CA TRP A 33 3.84 -11.94 -6.43
C TRP A 33 3.13 -11.01 -7.38
N LEU A 34 1.96 -10.54 -6.94
CA LEU A 34 1.35 -9.36 -7.51
C LEU A 34 1.71 -8.16 -6.62
N ILE A 35 2.43 -7.18 -7.17
CA ILE A 35 2.72 -5.92 -6.48
C ILE A 35 1.69 -4.90 -6.94
N VAL A 36 0.94 -4.32 -6.01
CA VAL A 36 -0.05 -3.28 -6.27
C VAL A 36 0.43 -1.98 -5.66
N MET A 37 0.69 -1.00 -6.52
CA MET A 37 1.15 0.35 -6.19
C MET A 37 -0.03 1.32 -6.23
N VAL A 38 -0.47 1.81 -5.07
CA VAL A 38 -1.62 2.71 -4.94
C VAL A 38 -1.19 4.17 -5.05
N TYR A 39 -2.00 4.94 -5.76
CA TYR A 39 -1.98 6.40 -5.75
C TYR A 39 -3.40 6.90 -5.51
N GLY A 40 -3.78 6.97 -4.23
CA GLY A 40 -5.08 7.43 -3.80
C GLY A 40 -5.28 8.91 -4.14
N PRO A 41 -6.50 9.33 -4.54
CA PRO A 41 -6.78 10.72 -4.83
C PRO A 41 -6.79 11.55 -3.54
N SER A 42 -6.42 12.83 -3.65
CA SER A 42 -6.53 13.77 -2.54
C SER A 42 -8.00 14.14 -2.22
N GLN A 43 -8.92 13.91 -3.16
CA GLN A 43 -10.35 14.09 -2.93
C GLN A 43 -10.94 12.84 -2.25
N HIS A 44 -11.44 13.03 -1.02
CA HIS A 44 -11.94 11.94 -0.19
C HIS A 44 -13.28 11.33 -0.64
N ASP A 45 -14.00 11.98 -1.56
CA ASP A 45 -15.20 11.45 -2.20
C ASP A 45 -14.91 10.18 -3.01
N LYS A 46 -13.74 10.13 -3.65
CA LYS A 46 -13.26 8.97 -4.42
C LYS A 46 -12.62 7.86 -3.59
N SER A 47 -12.44 8.05 -2.28
CA SER A 47 -11.80 7.05 -1.43
C SER A 47 -12.52 5.69 -1.43
N ARG A 48 -13.85 5.68 -1.62
CA ARG A 48 -14.62 4.44 -1.75
C ARG A 48 -14.30 3.71 -3.05
N ASP A 49 -14.08 4.44 -4.13
CA ASP A 49 -13.76 3.88 -5.44
C ASP A 49 -12.36 3.25 -5.43
N VAL A 50 -11.41 3.84 -4.70
CA VAL A 50 -10.10 3.23 -4.43
C VAL A 50 -10.28 1.87 -3.74
N LEU A 51 -11.01 1.82 -2.63
CA LEU A 51 -11.22 0.56 -1.88
C LEU A 51 -11.95 -0.49 -2.73
N TYR A 52 -12.91 -0.06 -3.55
CA TYR A 52 -13.61 -0.94 -4.48
C TYR A 52 -12.67 -1.51 -5.56
N GLU A 53 -11.85 -0.66 -6.21
CA GLU A 53 -10.85 -1.09 -7.20
C GLU A 53 -9.87 -2.09 -6.60
N LEU A 54 -9.35 -1.82 -5.39
CA LEU A 54 -8.46 -2.73 -4.68
C LEU A 54 -9.14 -4.06 -4.34
N SER A 55 -10.39 -4.02 -3.86
CA SER A 55 -11.17 -5.22 -3.54
C SER A 55 -11.33 -6.11 -4.77
N GLN A 56 -11.60 -5.51 -5.94
CA GLN A 56 -11.68 -6.23 -7.21
C GLN A 56 -10.36 -6.88 -7.64
N ILE A 57 -9.22 -6.30 -7.27
CA ILE A 57 -7.91 -6.91 -7.51
C ILE A 57 -7.71 -8.12 -6.60
N TYR A 58 -8.01 -7.98 -5.30
CA TYR A 58 -7.89 -9.08 -4.34
C TYR A 58 -8.80 -10.27 -4.67
N GLU A 59 -10.04 -10.03 -5.08
CA GLU A 59 -11.00 -11.07 -5.46
C GLU A 59 -10.56 -11.89 -6.69
N LYS A 60 -9.83 -11.26 -7.63
CA LYS A 60 -9.39 -11.89 -8.89
C LYS A 60 -7.99 -12.46 -8.81
N ALA A 61 -7.19 -12.05 -7.82
CA ALA A 61 -5.80 -12.45 -7.74
C ALA A 61 -5.65 -13.92 -7.35
N THR A 62 -4.81 -14.62 -8.10
CA THR A 62 -4.36 -15.99 -7.77
C THR A 62 -2.96 -16.00 -7.14
N LEU A 63 -2.29 -14.85 -7.15
CA LEU A 63 -0.95 -14.64 -6.59
C LEU A 63 -1.03 -13.90 -5.25
N PRO A 64 -0.06 -14.13 -4.35
CA PRO A 64 0.06 -13.34 -3.13
C PRO A 64 0.32 -11.86 -3.47
N ILE A 65 -0.45 -10.97 -2.83
CA ILE A 65 -0.40 -9.52 -3.10
C ILE A 65 0.47 -8.78 -2.09
N ILE A 66 1.41 -8.00 -2.58
CA ILE A 66 2.03 -6.91 -1.81
C ILE A 66 1.34 -5.62 -2.24
N LEU A 67 0.74 -4.93 -1.30
CA LEU A 67 0.00 -3.71 -1.56
C LEU A 67 0.75 -2.55 -0.90
N GLY A 68 0.97 -1.45 -1.60
CA GLY A 68 1.53 -0.27 -0.97
C GLY A 68 1.49 0.98 -1.83
N GLY A 69 1.84 2.12 -1.25
CA GLY A 69 1.80 3.41 -1.92
C GLY A 69 1.15 4.47 -1.03
N ASP A 70 0.78 5.60 -1.64
CA ASP A 70 0.05 6.68 -1.00
C ASP A 70 -1.45 6.39 -1.11
N PHE A 71 -2.11 6.15 0.02
CA PHE A 71 -3.54 5.86 0.04
C PHE A 71 -4.39 7.13 0.12
N ASN A 72 -3.81 8.26 0.53
CA ASN A 72 -4.55 9.45 0.97
C ASN A 72 -5.65 9.13 2.00
N LEU A 73 -5.44 8.09 2.83
CA LEU A 73 -6.37 7.62 3.86
C LEU A 73 -5.68 7.53 5.24
N ILE A 74 -6.33 8.13 6.23
CA ILE A 74 -5.99 7.99 7.65
C ILE A 74 -6.52 6.64 8.10
N ARG A 75 -5.71 5.89 8.87
CA ARG A 75 -6.11 4.59 9.42
C ARG A 75 -6.44 4.67 10.91
N GLU A 76 -5.61 5.37 11.68
CA GLU A 76 -5.76 5.56 13.12
C GLU A 76 -5.69 7.05 13.44
N ILE A 77 -6.34 7.50 14.53
CA ILE A 77 -6.30 8.92 14.96
C ILE A 77 -4.85 9.39 15.14
N SER A 78 -3.98 8.49 15.61
CA SER A 78 -2.56 8.77 15.82
C SER A 78 -1.79 9.08 14.54
N ASP A 79 -2.31 8.75 13.36
CA ASP A 79 -1.66 9.02 12.07
C ASP A 79 -1.74 10.48 11.64
N LYS A 80 -2.47 11.32 12.37
CA LYS A 80 -2.56 12.76 12.14
C LYS A 80 -2.31 13.52 13.43
N ASN A 81 -1.62 14.66 13.35
CA ASN A 81 -1.35 15.50 14.52
C ASN A 81 -2.50 16.48 14.87
N SER A 82 -3.67 16.31 14.26
CA SER A 82 -4.84 17.17 14.45
C SER A 82 -6.11 16.33 14.54
N ASP A 83 -7.13 16.83 15.24
CA ASP A 83 -8.40 16.12 15.42
C ASP A 83 -9.33 16.14 14.19
N ASN A 84 -8.93 16.75 13.07
CA ASN A 84 -9.72 16.73 11.83
C ASN A 84 -9.53 15.39 11.09
N HIS A 85 -10.42 14.43 11.33
CA HIS A 85 -10.44 13.11 10.68
C HIS A 85 -11.87 12.69 10.32
N ASN A 86 -11.98 11.77 9.35
CA ASN A 86 -13.26 11.18 8.95
C ASN A 86 -13.32 9.74 9.47
N GLN A 87 -14.00 9.54 10.59
CA GLN A 87 -14.10 8.23 11.24
C GLN A 87 -14.70 7.17 10.30
N THR A 88 -15.73 7.51 9.52
CA THR A 88 -16.36 6.57 8.58
C THR A 88 -15.40 6.10 7.48
N LEU A 89 -14.50 6.96 7.01
CA LEU A 89 -13.47 6.55 6.03
C LEU A 89 -12.38 5.70 6.69
N MET A 90 -12.01 6.01 7.92
CA MET A 90 -11.07 5.19 8.69
C MET A 90 -11.63 3.78 8.93
N ASP A 91 -12.91 3.68 9.31
CA ASP A 91 -13.58 2.41 9.53
C ASP A 91 -13.57 1.57 8.24
N LYS A 92 -13.98 2.15 7.11
CA LYS A 92 -13.95 1.46 5.81
C LYS A 92 -12.56 1.00 5.40
N PHE A 93 -11.53 1.78 5.68
CA PHE A 93 -10.16 1.40 5.37
C PHE A 93 -9.70 0.24 6.28
N ASN A 94 -10.06 0.27 7.55
CA ASN A 94 -9.77 -0.82 8.48
C ASN A 94 -10.58 -2.09 8.18
N ASP A 95 -11.83 -1.96 7.72
CA ASP A 95 -12.66 -3.07 7.25
C ASP A 95 -11.97 -3.75 6.05
N PHE A 96 -11.56 -2.97 5.04
CA PHE A 96 -10.78 -3.50 3.90
C PHE A 96 -9.51 -4.25 4.34
N ILE A 97 -8.75 -3.68 5.29
CA ILE A 97 -7.56 -4.33 5.84
C ILE A 97 -7.92 -5.66 6.53
N GLY A 98 -9.03 -5.69 7.27
CA GLY A 98 -9.54 -6.87 7.98
C GLY A 98 -10.03 -7.96 7.04
N ASP A 99 -10.86 -7.60 6.05
CA ASP A 99 -11.48 -8.49 5.07
C ASP A 99 -10.42 -9.27 4.28
N TYR A 100 -9.32 -8.61 3.92
CA TYR A 100 -8.21 -9.23 3.19
C TYR A 100 -7.03 -9.66 4.08
N GLN A 101 -7.20 -9.62 5.42
CA GLN A 101 -6.22 -10.06 6.41
C GLN A 101 -4.83 -9.44 6.20
N LEU A 102 -4.80 -8.15 5.87
CA LEU A 102 -3.59 -7.45 5.47
C LEU A 102 -2.70 -7.17 6.67
N ARG A 103 -1.43 -7.58 6.56
CA ARG A 103 -0.43 -7.26 7.58
C ARG A 103 0.38 -6.05 7.15
N GLU A 104 0.20 -4.94 7.86
CA GLU A 104 1.01 -3.74 7.68
C GLU A 104 2.48 -4.01 8.02
N LEU A 105 3.36 -3.63 7.10
CA LEU A 105 4.80 -3.56 7.28
C LEU A 105 5.16 -2.16 7.77
N LYS A 106 5.10 -1.97 9.09
CA LYS A 106 5.41 -0.68 9.70
C LYS A 106 6.85 -0.26 9.39
N ARG A 107 7.00 0.97 8.92
CA ARG A 107 8.30 1.64 8.75
C ARG A 107 8.97 1.82 10.12
N SER A 108 10.26 1.55 10.19
CA SER A 108 11.09 2.04 11.30
C SER A 108 11.50 3.49 11.00
N GLY A 109 11.27 4.41 11.93
CA GLY A 109 11.71 5.80 11.81
C GLY A 109 10.56 6.81 11.84
N GLN A 110 10.50 7.68 10.83
CA GLN A 110 9.54 8.79 10.78
C GLN A 110 8.09 8.28 10.74
N LYS A 111 7.27 8.83 11.64
CA LYS A 111 5.86 8.46 11.80
C LYS A 111 4.96 9.04 10.70
N TYR A 112 5.23 10.26 10.26
CA TYR A 112 4.41 10.98 9.27
C TYR A 112 5.14 11.01 7.93
N THR A 113 4.37 10.96 6.84
CA THR A 113 4.89 10.91 5.48
C THR A 113 4.53 12.15 4.66
N TRP A 114 3.59 12.96 5.16
CA TRP A 114 3.15 14.19 4.52
C TRP A 114 3.07 15.37 5.51
N THR A 115 3.32 16.58 5.00
CA THR A 115 3.09 17.84 5.73
C THR A 115 2.58 18.95 4.82
N ASN A 116 1.71 19.82 5.35
CA ASN A 116 1.23 21.02 4.63
C ASN A 116 2.28 22.12 4.49
N LYS A 117 3.41 22.06 5.23
CA LYS A 117 4.50 23.04 5.24
C LYS A 117 4.05 24.49 5.56
N GLN A 118 3.03 24.65 6.40
CA GLN A 118 2.54 25.96 6.86
C GLN A 118 2.96 26.23 8.31
N GLU A 119 2.74 27.45 8.82
CA GLU A 119 3.06 27.82 10.22
C GLU A 119 2.39 26.89 11.23
N ASN A 120 1.10 26.61 11.02
CA ASN A 120 0.38 25.55 11.72
C ASN A 120 0.58 24.23 10.99
N LEU A 121 1.63 23.49 11.38
CA LEU A 121 2.00 22.23 10.75
C LEU A 121 0.91 21.18 10.93
N VAL A 122 0.39 20.67 9.82
CA VAL A 122 -0.36 19.42 9.75
C VAL A 122 0.61 18.34 9.29
N LEU A 123 0.67 17.25 10.04
CA LEU A 123 1.49 16.08 9.78
C LEU A 123 0.56 14.87 9.67
N VAL A 124 0.70 14.10 8.59
CA VAL A 124 -0.15 12.93 8.32
C VAL A 124 0.67 11.76 7.81
N ASN A 125 0.31 10.55 8.21
CA ASN A 125 0.84 9.29 7.69
C ASN A 125 -0.13 8.71 6.66
N LEU A 126 0.23 8.81 5.37
CA LEU A 126 -0.62 8.43 4.24
C LEU A 126 -0.05 7.26 3.42
N ASP A 127 1.27 7.04 3.51
CA ASP A 127 1.95 5.98 2.78
C ASP A 127 2.04 4.71 3.62
N ARG A 128 1.62 3.58 3.03
CA ARG A 128 1.62 2.28 3.72
C ARG A 128 2.08 1.17 2.81
N VAL A 129 2.56 0.10 3.43
CA VAL A 129 2.85 -1.16 2.76
C VAL A 129 2.23 -2.28 3.57
N PHE A 130 1.51 -3.16 2.89
CA PHE A 130 0.85 -4.34 3.41
C PHE A 130 1.36 -5.59 2.71
N SER A 131 1.38 -6.68 3.46
CA SER A 131 1.80 -7.99 3.00
C SER A 131 0.76 -9.05 3.37
N PRO A 132 0.71 -10.18 2.65
CA PRO A 132 -0.18 -11.29 3.00
C PRO A 132 0.21 -11.86 4.36
N TRP A 133 -0.79 -12.35 5.10
CA TRP A 133 -0.55 -13.07 6.34
C TRP A 133 0.28 -14.34 6.05
N GLY A 134 1.44 -14.48 6.70
CA GLY A 134 2.37 -15.61 6.49
C GLY A 134 3.46 -15.41 5.42
N GLY A 135 3.53 -14.24 4.77
CA GLY A 135 4.61 -13.93 3.82
C GLY A 135 6.01 -14.05 4.44
N ARG A 136 6.94 -14.75 3.77
CA ARG A 136 8.35 -14.85 4.18
C ARG A 136 8.98 -13.46 4.13
N LYS A 137 9.06 -12.79 5.29
CA LYS A 137 9.67 -11.47 5.49
C LYS A 137 10.99 -11.29 4.72
N ASN A 138 11.86 -12.30 4.74
CA ASN A 138 13.24 -12.17 4.27
C ASN A 138 13.42 -12.02 2.74
N SER A 139 12.50 -12.52 1.91
CA SER A 139 12.60 -12.33 0.45
C SER A 139 12.12 -10.93 0.06
N LEU A 140 11.05 -10.45 0.70
CA LEU A 140 10.38 -9.18 0.41
C LEU A 140 11.24 -7.95 0.75
N TYR A 141 11.98 -7.96 1.88
CA TYR A 141 12.87 -6.85 2.25
C TYR A 141 14.09 -6.73 1.31
N LEU A 142 14.54 -7.84 0.70
CA LEU A 142 15.67 -7.84 -0.23
C LEU A 142 15.28 -7.41 -1.65
N SER A 143 13.99 -7.52 -2.01
CA SER A 143 13.44 -7.09 -3.31
C SER A 143 12.78 -5.71 -3.29
N LEU A 144 12.25 -5.27 -2.13
CA LEU A 144 11.45 -4.04 -1.99
C LEU A 144 12.13 -2.97 -1.13
N GLY A 145 13.45 -3.00 -0.97
CA GLY A 145 14.24 -1.98 -0.26
C GLY A 145 14.16 -0.55 -0.85
N VAL A 146 13.19 -0.28 -1.72
CA VAL A 146 12.95 1.00 -2.40
C VAL A 146 11.45 1.40 -2.39
N LEU A 147 10.58 0.70 -1.66
CA LEU A 147 9.18 1.14 -1.45
C LEU A 147 8.95 1.91 -0.15
N LEU A 148 10.01 2.25 0.58
CA LEU A 148 9.98 3.10 1.77
C LEU A 148 10.84 4.34 1.54
#